data_AF-Q26C60-F1
#
_entry.id   AF-Q26C60-F1
#
_cell.length_a   1.000
_cell.length_b   1.000
_cell.length_c   1.000
_cell.angle_alpha   90.00
_cell.angle_beta   90.00
_cell.angle_gamma   90.00
#
_symmetry.space_group_name_H-M   'P 1'
#
loop_
_entity.id
_entity.type
_entity.pdbx_description
1 polymer ?
#
loop_
_entity_poly.entity_id
_entity_poly.type
_entity_poly.pdbx_seq_one_letter_code
_entity_poly.pdbx_strand_id
1 'polypeptide(L)'
;MNRDKKPLYRKVNTRARGVIHNFGSDFKYSRNKKRETVEQTKGSMHGKKERGLDYTPLFRFLLSKVGKNWDDIFSEASSRLDKTEPIFWIVALDVNEKEEFVRTGESSFFSGLYVDEENKLQLTNPELIAKDMIPYCNCCTHTLNGKVFGTE
;
A
#
# COMPACT_ATOMS: atom_id res chain seq x y z
N MET A 1 -15.94 -9.78 -3.01
CA MET A 1 -16.04 -8.40 -2.52
C MET A 1 -17.45 -8.12 -2.05
N ASN A 2 -17.58 -7.71 -0.79
CA ASN A 2 -18.84 -7.20 -0.26
C ASN A 2 -19.21 -5.91 -1.03
N ARG A 3 -20.35 -5.91 -1.74
CA ARG A 3 -20.76 -4.78 -2.60
C ARG A 3 -21.36 -3.60 -1.83
N ASP A 4 -21.74 -3.83 -0.57
CA ASP A 4 -22.42 -2.82 0.26
C ASP A 4 -21.43 -1.91 0.98
N LYS A 5 -20.19 -2.36 1.18
CA LYS A 5 -19.11 -1.58 1.80
C LYS A 5 -18.12 -1.11 0.74
N LYS A 6 -17.70 0.16 0.83
CA LYS A 6 -16.68 0.73 -0.08
C LYS A 6 -15.39 -0.09 -0.05
N PRO A 7 -14.71 -0.33 -1.18
CA PRO A 7 -13.42 -1.03 -1.19
C PRO A 7 -12.36 -0.28 -0.38
N LEU A 8 -11.38 -1.02 0.15
CA LEU A 8 -10.23 -0.45 0.90
C LEU A 8 -9.02 -0.13 0.01
N TYR A 9 -9.25 -0.05 -1.29
CA TYR A 9 -8.26 0.31 -2.29
C TYR A 9 -8.93 1.13 -3.38
N ARG A 10 -8.13 1.86 -4.16
CA ARG A 10 -8.60 2.64 -5.30
C ARG A 10 -7.64 2.51 -6.47
N LYS A 11 -8.08 2.88 -7.67
CA LYS A 11 -7.18 2.99 -8.81
C LYS A 11 -6.27 4.21 -8.63
N VAL A 12 -4.97 4.03 -8.85
CA VAL A 12 -3.99 5.13 -8.85
C VAL A 12 -4.41 6.17 -9.89
N ASN A 13 -4.32 7.45 -9.52
CA ASN A 13 -4.52 8.54 -10.47
C ASN A 13 -3.36 8.58 -11.47
N THR A 14 -3.58 8.05 -12.67
CA THR A 14 -2.57 8.03 -13.74
C THR A 14 -2.46 9.36 -14.50
N ARG A 15 -3.33 10.34 -14.21
CA ARG A 15 -3.37 11.64 -14.91
C ARG A 15 -2.55 12.72 -14.20
N ALA A 16 -2.13 12.48 -12.95
CA ALA A 16 -1.31 13.44 -12.22
C ALA A 16 0.10 13.52 -12.83
N ARG A 17 0.71 14.70 -12.72
CA ARG A 17 2.06 14.96 -13.25
C ARG A 17 3.09 14.15 -12.46
N GLY A 18 4.05 13.54 -13.17
CA GLY A 18 5.17 12.84 -12.54
C GLY A 18 4.83 11.49 -11.90
N VAL A 19 3.62 10.95 -12.14
CA VAL A 19 3.26 9.63 -11.59
C VAL A 19 4.14 8.55 -12.22
N ILE A 20 5.04 8.02 -11.41
CA ILE A 20 5.85 6.87 -11.79
C ILE A 20 4.96 5.64 -11.71
N HIS A 21 4.50 5.16 -12.86
CA HIS A 21 4.08 3.78 -12.95
C HIS A 21 5.34 2.92 -13.10
N ASN A 22 5.31 1.69 -12.60
CA ASN A 22 6.22 0.67 -13.11
C ASN A 22 5.94 0.55 -14.62
N PHE A 23 6.54 1.36 -15.48
CA PHE A 23 6.29 1.35 -16.92
C PHE A 23 7.16 0.29 -17.60
N GLY A 24 6.63 -0.32 -18.65
CA GLY A 24 7.39 -0.78 -19.82
C GLY A 24 8.68 -1.60 -19.65
N SER A 25 8.53 -2.93 -19.78
CA SER A 25 9.48 -3.74 -20.57
C SER A 25 8.90 -5.08 -21.02
N ASP A 26 7.78 -5.52 -20.45
CA ASP A 26 7.21 -6.85 -20.69
C ASP A 26 7.02 -7.17 -22.19
N PHE A 27 6.66 -6.17 -23.01
CA PHE A 27 6.55 -6.32 -24.46
C PHE A 27 7.89 -6.24 -25.21
N LYS A 28 8.91 -5.54 -24.69
CA LYS A 28 10.23 -5.47 -25.34
C LYS A 28 10.88 -6.86 -25.40
N TYR A 29 10.62 -7.69 -24.39
CA TYR A 29 11.10 -9.07 -24.32
C TYR A 29 10.23 -10.07 -25.08
N SER A 30 9.01 -9.72 -25.52
CA SER A 30 8.17 -10.65 -26.30
C SER A 30 8.68 -10.83 -27.73
N ARG A 31 9.34 -9.81 -28.31
CA ARG A 31 9.85 -9.83 -29.70
C ARG A 31 10.94 -10.88 -29.95
N ASN A 32 11.70 -11.26 -28.93
CA ASN A 32 12.76 -12.27 -29.04
C ASN A 32 12.28 -13.71 -28.83
N LYS A 33 10.96 -13.94 -28.71
CA LYS A 33 10.41 -15.29 -28.58
C LYS A 33 10.38 -15.97 -29.95
N LYS A 34 10.92 -17.19 -30.03
CA LYS A 34 10.96 -18.02 -31.25
C LYS A 34 9.58 -18.48 -31.75
N ARG A 35 8.51 -18.26 -30.98
CA ARG A 35 7.12 -18.57 -31.37
C ARG A 35 6.32 -17.29 -31.33
N GLU A 36 5.54 -17.05 -32.38
CA GLU A 36 4.59 -15.95 -32.43
C GLU A 36 3.56 -16.10 -31.30
N THR A 37 3.43 -15.05 -30.50
CA THR A 37 2.41 -14.97 -29.46
C THR A 37 1.22 -14.17 -29.97
N VAL A 38 0.01 -14.46 -29.47
CA VAL A 38 -1.23 -13.76 -29.88
C VAL A 38 -1.10 -12.25 -29.67
N GLU A 39 -0.37 -11.83 -28.63
CA GLU A 39 -0.06 -10.43 -28.37
C GLU A 39 0.79 -9.77 -29.48
N GLN A 40 1.66 -10.53 -30.15
CA GLN A 40 2.45 -10.06 -31.30
C GLN A 40 1.61 -10.03 -32.59
N THR A 41 0.76 -11.04 -32.83
CA THR A 41 -0.03 -11.14 -34.07
C THR A 41 -1.23 -10.19 -34.08
N LYS A 42 -1.86 -9.95 -32.93
CA LYS A 42 -3.07 -9.10 -32.82
C LYS A 42 -2.80 -7.70 -32.27
N GLY A 43 -1.55 -7.37 -31.92
CA GLY A 43 -1.15 -6.06 -31.39
C GLY A 43 -1.76 -5.70 -30.02
N SER A 44 -2.41 -6.65 -29.34
CA SER A 44 -3.06 -6.39 -28.05
C SER A 44 -2.03 -6.38 -26.92
N MET A 45 -1.82 -5.21 -26.31
CA MET A 45 -0.97 -5.04 -25.14
C MET A 45 -1.73 -5.37 -23.85
N HIS A 46 -1.79 -6.65 -23.47
CA HIS A 46 -2.35 -7.05 -22.18
C HIS A 46 -1.36 -6.77 -21.05
N GLY A 47 -1.81 -6.05 -20.01
CA GLY A 47 -1.04 -5.89 -18.77
C GLY A 47 -1.02 -7.21 -18.00
N LYS A 48 0.12 -7.90 -17.95
CA LYS A 48 0.29 -9.13 -17.14
C LYS A 48 0.43 -8.86 -15.64
N LYS A 49 0.71 -7.61 -15.28
CA LYS A 49 0.84 -7.16 -13.89
C LYS A 49 -0.27 -6.16 -13.62
N GLU A 50 -1.00 -6.36 -12.53
CA GLU A 50 -1.94 -5.39 -11.97
C GLU A 50 -1.14 -4.23 -11.39
N ARG A 51 -0.82 -3.27 -12.26
CA ARG A 51 -0.11 -2.04 -11.90
C ARG A 51 -1.18 -0.97 -11.62
N GLY A 52 -1.09 -0.30 -10.48
CA GLY A 52 -1.87 0.90 -10.22
C GLY A 52 -3.10 0.75 -9.31
N LEU A 53 -3.01 -0.08 -8.27
CA LEU A 53 -3.90 0.05 -7.11
C LEU A 53 -3.18 0.81 -5.99
N ASP A 54 -3.94 1.66 -5.33
CA ASP A 54 -3.54 2.45 -4.18
C ASP A 54 -4.29 1.94 -2.95
N TYR A 55 -3.52 1.38 -2.02
CA TYR A 55 -4.00 0.81 -0.75
C TYR A 55 -3.97 1.81 0.41
N THR A 56 -3.70 3.09 0.17
CA THR A 56 -3.81 4.12 1.22
C THR A 56 -5.15 4.13 1.97
N PRO A 57 -6.32 3.80 1.38
CA PRO A 57 -7.56 3.66 2.16
C PRO A 57 -7.52 2.50 3.18
N LEU A 58 -6.83 1.41 2.87
CA LEU A 58 -6.59 0.29 3.80
C LEU A 58 -5.77 0.75 5.00
N PHE A 59 -4.67 1.45 4.78
CA PHE A 59 -3.78 1.87 5.86
C PHE A 59 -4.48 2.82 6.83
N ARG A 60 -5.26 3.77 6.30
CA ARG A 60 -6.10 4.66 7.12
C ARG A 60 -7.18 3.90 7.89
N PHE A 61 -7.78 2.89 7.27
CA PHE A 61 -8.76 2.04 7.93
C PHE A 61 -8.14 1.27 9.10
N LEU A 62 -6.97 0.66 8.91
CA LEU A 62 -6.27 -0.09 9.95
C LEU A 62 -5.86 0.83 11.12
N LEU A 63 -5.30 2.00 10.84
CA LEU A 63 -4.97 3.01 11.86
C LEU A 63 -6.20 3.44 12.68
N SER A 64 -7.37 3.55 12.04
CA SER A 64 -8.62 3.89 12.75
C SER A 64 -9.17 2.76 13.65
N LYS A 65 -8.61 1.54 13.54
CA LYS A 65 -9.05 0.33 14.25
C LYS A 65 -8.05 -0.13 15.31
N VAL A 66 -7.00 0.66 15.59
CA VAL A 66 -6.07 0.41 16.69
C VAL A 66 -6.83 0.22 18.01
N GLY A 67 -6.43 -0.77 18.79
CA GLY A 67 -7.04 -1.21 20.04
C GLY A 67 -8.21 -2.20 19.90
N LYS A 68 -8.61 -2.57 18.67
CA LYS A 68 -9.69 -3.56 18.44
C LYS A 68 -9.12 -4.94 18.09
N ASN A 69 -9.98 -5.96 18.21
CA ASN A 69 -9.66 -7.35 17.88
C ASN A 69 -9.21 -7.50 16.43
N TRP A 70 -8.06 -8.13 16.23
CA TRP A 70 -7.42 -8.33 14.93
C TRP A 70 -8.26 -9.20 14.00
N ASP A 71 -8.86 -10.29 14.50
CA ASP A 71 -9.61 -11.23 13.65
C ASP A 71 -10.80 -10.56 12.96
N ASP A 72 -11.52 -9.70 13.70
CA ASP A 72 -12.65 -8.95 13.17
C ASP A 72 -12.20 -7.94 12.11
N ILE A 73 -11.07 -7.25 12.37
CA ILE A 73 -10.49 -6.28 11.44
C ILE A 73 -10.01 -6.98 10.18
N PHE A 74 -9.29 -8.09 10.32
CA PHE A 74 -8.74 -8.87 9.22
C PHE A 74 -9.85 -9.45 8.34
N SER A 75 -10.89 -10.00 8.95
CA SER A 75 -12.08 -10.50 8.23
C SER A 75 -12.80 -9.37 7.48
N GLU A 76 -13.01 -8.22 8.14
CA GLU A 76 -13.61 -7.04 7.52
C GLU A 76 -12.75 -6.52 6.34
N ALA A 77 -11.44 -6.37 6.54
CA ALA A 77 -10.53 -5.87 5.54
C ALA A 77 -10.42 -6.80 4.33
N SER A 78 -10.22 -8.10 4.57
CA SER A 78 -10.11 -9.13 3.54
C SER A 78 -11.37 -9.20 2.67
N SER A 79 -12.56 -8.98 3.25
CA SER A 79 -13.82 -8.97 2.48
C SER A 79 -13.96 -7.80 1.49
N ARG A 80 -13.19 -6.72 1.71
CA ARG A 80 -13.22 -5.44 0.97
C ARG A 80 -12.00 -5.20 0.08
N LEU A 81 -11.00 -6.08 0.15
CA LEU A 81 -9.79 -6.02 -0.65
C LEU A 81 -9.86 -6.98 -1.85
N ASP A 82 -9.03 -6.69 -2.85
CA ASP A 82 -8.73 -7.62 -3.94
C ASP A 82 -7.71 -8.68 -3.52
N LYS A 83 -6.82 -8.31 -2.59
CA LYS A 83 -5.66 -9.07 -2.13
C LYS A 83 -5.44 -8.85 -0.64
N THR A 84 -4.98 -9.87 0.08
CA THR A 84 -4.73 -9.79 1.53
C THR A 84 -3.30 -9.36 1.84
N GLU A 85 -2.37 -9.55 0.92
CA GLU A 85 -0.96 -9.19 1.04
C GLU A 85 -0.72 -7.73 1.46
N PRO A 86 -1.47 -6.73 0.95
CA PRO A 86 -1.31 -5.33 1.36
C PRO A 86 -1.56 -5.06 2.85
N ILE A 87 -2.30 -5.94 3.54
CA ILE A 87 -2.50 -5.83 4.99
C ILE A 87 -1.16 -6.00 5.71
N PHE A 88 -0.37 -6.98 5.29
CA PHE A 88 0.92 -7.32 5.90
C PHE A 88 2.05 -6.39 5.48
N TRP A 89 1.81 -5.44 4.57
CA TRP A 89 2.79 -4.38 4.29
C TRP A 89 2.93 -3.39 5.44
N ILE A 90 1.91 -3.27 6.28
CA ILE A 90 1.89 -2.32 7.41
C ILE A 90 1.69 -3.01 8.76
N VAL A 91 1.07 -4.19 8.79
CA VAL A 91 0.84 -4.96 10.01
C VAL A 91 1.84 -6.11 10.11
N ALA A 92 2.65 -6.10 11.16
CA ALA A 92 3.51 -7.22 11.55
C ALA A 92 2.74 -8.20 12.44
N LEU A 93 2.82 -9.50 12.11
CA LEU A 93 2.30 -10.56 12.97
C LEU A 93 3.34 -11.00 14.01
N ASP A 94 4.61 -10.98 13.64
CA ASP A 94 5.73 -11.28 14.52
C ASP A 94 6.33 -10.00 15.09
N VAL A 95 6.82 -10.06 16.33
CA VAL A 95 7.47 -8.93 16.99
C VAL A 95 8.76 -8.51 16.31
N ASN A 96 9.46 -9.45 15.69
CA ASN A 96 10.73 -9.21 15.00
C ASN A 96 10.55 -8.54 13.63
N GLU A 97 9.36 -8.62 13.05
CA GLU A 97 9.01 -8.01 11.76
C GLU A 97 8.39 -6.61 11.92
N LYS A 98 8.32 -6.11 13.16
CA LYS A 98 7.78 -4.77 13.45
C LYS A 98 8.66 -3.69 12.83
N GLU A 99 8.07 -2.94 11.91
CA GLU A 99 8.64 -1.67 11.46
C GLU A 99 7.97 -0.52 12.21
N GLU A 100 8.72 0.54 12.56
CA GLU A 100 8.16 1.72 13.22
C GLU A 100 7.24 2.51 12.29
N PHE A 101 7.61 2.58 11.02
CA PHE A 101 6.83 3.21 9.97
C PHE A 101 7.16 2.56 8.63
N VAL A 102 6.18 2.57 7.72
CA VAL A 102 6.29 1.99 6.39
C VAL A 102 6.16 3.09 5.35
N ARG A 103 7.06 3.09 4.38
CA ARG A 103 7.00 3.99 3.22
C ARG A 103 6.16 3.36 2.13
N THR A 104 5.12 4.08 1.71
CA THR A 104 4.19 3.69 0.66
C THR A 104 4.27 4.69 -0.49
N GLY A 105 4.73 4.24 -1.65
CA GLY A 105 5.03 5.13 -2.78
C GLY A 105 6.26 6.02 -2.52
N GLU A 106 6.24 7.24 -3.07
CA GLU A 106 7.42 8.10 -3.07
C GLU A 106 7.62 8.87 -1.75
N SER A 107 6.59 9.49 -1.19
CA SER A 107 6.74 10.37 -0.02
C SER A 107 5.66 10.20 1.06
N SER A 108 4.83 9.16 0.96
CA SER A 108 3.78 8.87 1.96
C SER A 108 4.23 7.78 2.93
N PHE A 109 4.26 8.10 4.21
CA PHE A 109 4.65 7.21 5.29
C PHE A 109 3.44 6.94 6.17
N PHE A 110 3.37 5.74 6.73
CA PHE A 110 2.35 5.35 7.69
C PHE A 110 3.02 4.71 8.89
N SER A 111 2.47 4.91 10.09
CA SER A 111 2.94 4.23 11.29
C SER A 111 2.79 2.73 11.14
N GLY A 112 3.82 1.98 11.53
CA GLY A 112 3.77 0.54 11.54
C GLY A 112 2.81 0.04 12.61
N LEU A 113 2.20 -1.09 12.32
CA LEU A 113 1.21 -1.73 13.16
C LEU A 113 1.67 -3.14 13.49
N TYR A 114 1.19 -3.68 14.61
CA TYR A 114 1.41 -5.08 14.96
C TYR A 114 0.22 -5.67 15.69
N VAL A 115 0.15 -7.00 15.72
CA VAL A 115 -0.82 -7.73 16.53
C VAL A 115 -0.18 -8.11 17.86
N ASP A 116 -0.79 -7.67 18.96
CA ASP A 116 -0.31 -7.99 20.31
C ASP A 116 -0.74 -9.40 20.76
N GLU A 117 -0.26 -9.82 21.93
CA GLU A 117 -0.56 -11.14 22.52
C GLU A 117 -2.05 -11.30 22.87
N GLU A 118 -2.79 -10.21 23.03
CA GLU A 118 -4.25 -10.21 23.26
C GLU A 118 -5.05 -10.23 21.95
N ASN A 119 -4.38 -10.45 20.82
CA ASN A 119 -4.94 -10.42 19.48
C ASN A 119 -5.59 -9.07 19.12
N LYS A 120 -5.01 -7.96 19.60
CA LYS A 120 -5.44 -6.60 19.25
C LYS A 120 -4.42 -5.93 18.34
N LEU A 121 -4.93 -5.08 17.46
CA LEU A 121 -4.10 -4.28 16.58
C LEU A 121 -3.52 -3.08 17.35
N GLN A 122 -2.21 -2.93 17.38
CA GLN A 122 -1.49 -1.86 18.08
C GLN A 122 -0.54 -1.11 17.15
N LEU A 123 -0.15 0.11 17.56
CA LEU A 123 0.93 0.87 16.91
C LEU A 123 2.29 0.36 17.39
N THR A 124 3.23 0.15 16.45
CA THR A 124 4.61 -0.22 16.81
C THR A 124 5.29 0.85 17.67
N ASN A 125 5.14 2.11 17.27
CA ASN A 125 5.65 3.26 18.01
C ASN A 125 4.54 4.31 18.15
N PRO A 126 3.81 4.34 19.29
CA PRO A 126 2.76 5.33 19.54
C PRO A 126 3.26 6.77 19.69
N GLU A 127 4.53 6.95 20.05
CA GLU A 127 5.14 8.28 20.26
C GLU A 127 5.60 8.92 18.95
N LEU A 128 5.72 8.14 17.88
CA LEU A 128 6.16 8.64 16.57
C LEU A 128 5.11 9.58 15.97
N ILE A 129 5.43 10.87 15.94
CA ILE A 129 4.63 11.93 15.33
C ILE A 129 5.31 12.52 14.10
N ALA A 130 4.53 13.23 13.28
CA ALA A 130 5.04 13.78 12.02
C ALA A 130 6.08 14.89 12.26
N LYS A 131 6.04 15.55 13.42
CA LYS A 131 7.02 16.56 13.84
C LYS A 131 8.44 16.02 14.00
N ASP A 132 8.60 14.76 14.40
CA ASP A 132 9.91 14.15 14.63
C ASP A 132 10.55 13.63 13.33
N MET A 133 9.78 13.58 12.24
CA MET A 133 10.22 13.10 10.95
C MET A 133 10.91 14.18 10.13
N ILE A 134 12.05 13.84 9.53
CA ILE A 134 12.83 14.75 8.68
C ILE A 134 12.68 14.33 7.20
N PRO A 135 12.26 15.22 6.30
CA PRO A 135 12.22 14.95 4.87
C PRO A 135 13.61 14.57 4.35
N TYR A 136 13.71 13.51 3.54
CA TYR A 136 14.98 13.14 2.92
C TYR A 136 15.36 14.08 1.75
N CYS A 137 14.41 14.88 1.25
CA CYS A 137 14.66 15.87 0.20
C CYS A 137 13.79 17.11 0.41
N ASN A 138 14.28 18.25 -0.09
CA ASN A 138 13.60 19.54 0.02
C ASN A 138 12.57 19.77 -1.11
N CYS A 139 12.51 18.87 -2.10
CA CYS A 139 11.66 19.03 -3.29
C CYS A 139 10.31 18.31 -3.18
N CYS A 140 10.13 17.39 -2.23
CA CYS A 140 8.90 16.63 -2.06
C CYS A 140 8.22 16.95 -0.72
N THR A 141 6.90 16.85 -0.69
CA THR A 141 6.13 16.88 0.56
C THR A 141 6.04 15.47 1.12
N HIS A 142 6.72 15.22 2.24
CA HIS A 142 6.66 13.96 2.97
C HIS A 142 5.57 14.04 4.03
N THR A 143 4.84 12.94 4.19
CA THR A 143 3.74 12.89 5.17
C THR A 143 3.79 11.62 5.99
N LEU A 144 3.53 11.70 7.30
CA LEU A 144 3.28 10.55 8.19
C LEU A 144 1.79 10.48 8.50
N ASN A 145 1.14 9.35 8.21
CA ASN A 145 -0.31 9.16 8.39
C ASN A 145 -1.18 10.23 7.70
N GLY A 146 -0.63 10.90 6.68
CA GLY A 146 -1.26 12.03 5.97
C GLY A 146 -1.00 13.42 6.57
N LYS A 147 -0.25 13.55 7.66
CA LYS A 147 0.26 14.83 8.19
C LYS A 147 1.65 15.14 7.62
N VAL A 148 1.94 16.40 7.34
CA VAL A 148 3.24 16.80 6.75
C VAL A 148 4.36 16.67 7.78
N PHE A 149 5.53 16.23 7.36
CA PHE A 149 6.71 16.16 8.24
C PHE A 149 7.06 17.55 8.81
N GLY A 150 7.52 17.59 10.06
CA GLY A 150 7.80 18.84 10.78
C GLY A 150 6.55 19.61 11.21
N THR A 151 5.35 19.12 10.88
CA THR A 151 4.07 19.63 11.41
C THR A 151 3.46 18.59 12.34
N GLU A 152 2.85 19.05 13.45
CA GLU A 152 2.11 18.26 14.46
C GLU A 152 2.49 16.78 14.65
#